data_AF-A0A2A5XYP1-F1
#
_entry.id   AF-A0A2A5XYP1-F1
#
_cell.length_a   1.000
_cell.length_b   1.000
_cell.length_c   1.000
_cell.angle_alpha   90.00
_cell.angle_beta   90.00
_cell.angle_gamma   90.00
#
_symmetry.space_group_name_H-M   'P 1'
#
loop_
_entity.id
_entity.type
_entity.pdbx_description
1 polymer ?
#
loop_
_entity_poly.entity_id
_entity_poly.type
_entity_poly.pdbx_seq_one_letter_code
_entity_poly.pdbx_strand_id
1 'polypeptide(L)'
;MIWTVELAAALDEAPFPASREELIEWAERNGLPNQVIVNLEELEEIDEGEEIIYEGIEDIWPDYIRKEDFFHNEEDEGFDYDDV
;
A
#
# COMPACT_ATOMS: atom_id res chain seq x y z
N MET A 1 5.25 -0.74 11.67
CA MET A 1 4.38 -0.85 10.49
C MET A 1 4.62 -2.16 9.75
N ILE A 2 3.56 -2.93 9.45
CA ILE A 2 3.61 -4.22 8.73
C ILE A 2 2.66 -4.18 7.53
N TRP A 3 3.17 -3.96 6.32
CA TRP A 3 2.35 -3.95 5.11
C TRP A 3 2.48 -5.22 4.28
N THR A 4 1.40 -5.58 3.59
CA THR A 4 1.38 -6.60 2.54
C THR A 4 0.70 -6.02 1.30
N VAL A 5 0.95 -6.62 0.14
CA VAL A 5 0.34 -6.19 -1.13
C VAL A 5 -1.19 -6.20 -1.05
N GLU A 6 -1.78 -7.13 -0.30
CA GLU A 6 -3.23 -7.19 -0.08
C GLU A 6 -3.76 -6.04 0.77
N LEU A 7 -3.05 -5.69 1.85
CA LEU A 7 -3.43 -4.57 2.73
C LEU A 7 -3.32 -3.23 1.98
N ALA A 8 -2.28 -3.09 1.18
CA ALA A 8 -2.04 -1.92 0.36
C ALA A 8 -3.04 -1.81 -0.81
N ALA A 9 -3.36 -2.93 -1.48
CA ALA A 9 -4.39 -2.95 -2.52
C ALA A 9 -5.79 -2.62 -1.96
N ALA A 10 -6.07 -2.93 -0.69
CA ALA A 10 -7.33 -2.52 -0.06
C ALA A 10 -7.41 -1.01 0.15
N LEU A 11 -6.28 -0.34 0.36
CA LEU A 11 -6.21 1.12 0.46
C LEU A 11 -6.19 1.81 -0.90
N ASP A 12 -5.82 1.13 -1.99
CA ASP A 12 -5.84 1.70 -3.34
C ASP A 12 -7.25 2.15 -3.79
N GLU A 13 -8.30 1.59 -3.17
CA GLU A 13 -9.70 2.01 -3.37
C GLU A 13 -10.12 3.20 -2.48
N ALA A 14 -9.25 3.68 -1.59
CA ALA A 14 -9.53 4.79 -0.70
C ALA A 14 -9.62 6.13 -1.46
N PRO A 15 -10.35 7.12 -0.92
CA PRO A 15 -10.61 8.38 -1.62
C PRO A 15 -9.43 9.36 -1.48
N PHE A 16 -8.29 9.02 -2.08
CA PHE A 16 -7.14 9.91 -2.14
C PHE A 16 -7.42 11.16 -3.01
N PRO A 17 -6.78 12.31 -2.73
CA PRO A 17 -5.88 12.58 -1.61
C PRO A 17 -6.63 12.70 -0.28
N ALA A 18 -6.08 12.11 0.79
CA ALA A 18 -6.72 12.02 2.11
C ALA A 18 -5.70 12.09 3.25
N SER A 19 -6.11 12.62 4.41
CA SER A 19 -5.28 12.62 5.60
C SER A 19 -5.29 11.27 6.32
N ARG A 20 -4.36 11.08 7.27
CA ARG A 20 -4.27 9.87 8.08
C ARG A 20 -5.62 9.52 8.75
N GLU A 21 -6.27 10.51 9.36
CA GLU A 21 -7.55 10.33 10.03
C GLU A 21 -8.65 9.91 9.05
N GLU A 22 -8.73 10.56 7.89
CA GLU A 22 -9.71 10.22 6.86
C GLU A 22 -9.54 8.79 6.32
N LEU A 23 -8.30 8.34 6.15
CA LEU A 23 -7.99 6.97 5.73
C LEU A 23 -8.38 5.94 6.79
N ILE A 24 -8.18 6.25 8.09
CA ILE A 24 -8.59 5.39 9.20
C ILE A 24 -10.12 5.26 9.22
N GLU A 25 -10.84 6.37 9.15
CA GLU A 25 -12.31 6.38 9.13
C GLU A 25 -12.86 5.60 7.93
N TRP A 26 -12.26 5.76 6.75
CA TRP A 26 -12.63 5.02 5.57
C TRP A 26 -12.36 3.51 5.73
N ALA A 27 -11.20 3.14 6.28
CA ALA A 27 -10.83 1.75 6.53
C ALA A 27 -11.81 1.07 7.51
N GLU A 28 -12.16 1.75 8.60
CA GLU A 28 -13.14 1.26 9.59
C GLU A 28 -14.53 1.10 8.96
N ARG A 29 -14.97 2.08 8.16
CA ARG A 29 -16.29 2.07 7.51
C ARG A 29 -16.43 0.96 6.47
N ASN A 30 -15.37 0.66 5.72
CA ASN A 30 -15.35 -0.40 4.72
C ASN A 30 -15.04 -1.78 5.33
N GLY A 31 -14.71 -1.83 6.63
CA GLY A 31 -14.40 -3.07 7.33
C GLY A 31 -13.07 -3.68 6.88
N LEU A 32 -12.06 -2.85 6.61
CA LEU A 32 -10.72 -3.30 6.28
C LEU A 32 -10.10 -4.09 7.45
N PRO A 33 -9.10 -4.95 7.17
CA PRO A 33 -8.42 -5.68 8.23
C PRO A 33 -7.85 -4.73 9.29
N ASN A 34 -7.96 -5.12 10.57
CA ASN A 34 -7.45 -4.32 11.70
C ASN A 34 -5.96 -3.97 11.55
N GLN A 35 -5.19 -4.81 10.85
CA GLN A 35 -3.79 -4.52 10.54
C GLN A 35 -3.61 -3.23 9.71
N VAL A 36 -4.54 -2.91 8.81
CA VAL A 36 -4.52 -1.64 8.03
C VAL A 36 -4.69 -0.46 8.97
N ILE A 37 -5.68 -0.53 9.87
CA ILE A 37 -5.98 0.53 10.84
C ILE A 37 -4.75 0.78 11.73
N VAL A 38 -4.19 -0.28 12.33
CA VAL A 38 -2.99 -0.19 13.18
C VAL A 38 -1.82 0.42 12.43
N ASN A 39 -1.62 0.04 11.16
CA ASN A 39 -0.55 0.63 10.35
C ASN A 39 -0.79 2.13 10.08
N LEU A 40 -2.02 2.51 9.72
CA LEU A 40 -2.37 3.91 9.51
C LEU A 40 -2.23 4.74 10.79
N GLU A 41 -2.58 4.19 11.95
CA GLU A 41 -2.36 4.84 13.25
C GLU A 41 -0.87 5.05 13.57
N GLU A 42 0.01 4.18 13.08
CA GLU A 42 1.47 4.33 13.20
C GLU A 42 2.06 5.38 12.24
N LEU A 43 1.30 5.89 11.27
CA LEU A 43 1.75 6.97 10.38
C LEU A 43 1.82 8.31 11.11
N GLU A 44 2.67 9.19 10.59
CA GLU A 44 2.73 10.58 11.05
C GLU A 44 1.52 11.36 10.49
N GLU A 45 0.90 12.19 11.33
CA GLU A 45 -0.21 13.07 10.94
C GLU A 45 0.29 14.44 10.47
N ILE A 46 1.39 14.88 11.07
CA ILE A 46 1.91 16.23 10.93
C ILE A 46 3.41 16.14 10.69
N ASP A 47 3.87 16.66 9.56
CA ASP A 47 5.29 16.86 9.26
C ASP A 47 5.59 18.36 9.17
N GLU A 48 6.67 18.80 9.82
CA GLU A 48 7.06 20.23 9.90
C GLU A 48 5.96 21.22 10.36
N GLY A 49 4.86 20.74 10.94
CA GLY A 49 3.71 21.56 11.36
C GLY A 49 2.58 21.65 10.34
N GLU A 50 2.67 20.92 9.23
CA GLU A 50 1.63 20.77 8.20
C GLU A 50 1.03 19.35 8.24
N GLU A 51 -0.28 19.25 8.01
CA GLU A 51 -0.96 17.95 7.94
C GLU A 51 -0.48 17.18 6.71
N ILE A 52 -0.09 15.92 6.91
CA ILE A 52 0.37 15.06 5.83
C ILE A 52 -0.86 14.56 5.06
N ILE A 53 -0.94 15.00 3.81
CA ILE A 53 -1.93 14.52 2.85
C ILE A 53 -1.27 13.44 2.01
N TYR A 54 -1.83 12.24 2.05
CA TYR A 54 -1.38 11.12 1.23
C TYR A 54 -2.10 11.20 -0.12
N GLU A 55 -1.37 11.17 -1.23
CA GLU A 55 -1.93 11.12 -2.58
C GLU A 55 -2.22 9.68 -3.04
N GLY A 56 -1.66 8.69 -2.34
CA GLY A 56 -1.89 7.28 -2.61
C GLY A 56 -1.18 6.35 -1.64
N ILE A 57 -1.35 5.04 -1.86
CA ILE A 57 -0.69 4.00 -1.07
C ILE A 57 0.84 4.01 -1.23
N GLU A 58 1.37 4.57 -2.32
CA GLU A 58 2.81 4.72 -2.55
C GLU A 58 3.45 5.73 -1.59
N ASP A 59 2.71 6.74 -1.13
CA ASP A 59 3.18 7.70 -0.12
C ASP A 59 3.22 7.09 1.28
N ILE A 60 2.32 6.14 1.55
CA ILE A 60 2.22 5.42 2.82
C ILE A 60 3.22 4.27 2.89
N TRP A 61 3.38 3.55 1.78
CA TRP A 61 4.29 2.42 1.65
C TRP A 61 5.04 2.48 0.31
N PRO A 62 6.26 3.05 0.30
CA PRO A 62 7.03 3.23 -0.93
C PRO A 62 7.51 1.91 -1.56
N ASP A 63 7.54 0.83 -0.78
CA ASP A 63 7.81 -0.54 -1.27
C ASP A 63 6.55 -1.25 -1.79
N TYR A 64 5.43 -0.53 -2.00
CA TYR A 64 4.24 -1.10 -2.61
C TYR A 64 4.49 -1.45 -4.08
N ILE A 65 4.87 -2.70 -4.32
CA ILE A 65 4.94 -3.27 -5.65
C ILE A 65 3.50 -3.54 -6.09
N ARG A 66 3.00 -2.75 -7.05
CA ARG A 66 1.64 -2.93 -7.60
C ARG A 66 1.49 -4.38 -8.06
N LYS A 67 0.30 -4.94 -7.86
CA LYS A 67 0.02 -6.33 -8.27
C LYS A 67 0.25 -6.56 -9.78
N GLU A 68 0.17 -5.49 -10.58
CA GLU A 68 0.47 -5.48 -12.02
C GLU A 68 1.97 -5.60 -12.35
N ASP A 69 2.87 -5.20 -11.44
CA ASP A 69 4.32 -5.42 -11.56
C ASP A 69 4.70 -6.89 -11.29
N PHE A 70 3.87 -7.62 -10.53
CA PHE A 70 4.10 -9.05 -10.26
C PHE A 70 3.97 -9.93 -11.52
N PHE A 71 3.23 -9.47 -12.53
CA PHE A 71 3.00 -10.20 -13.79
C PHE A 71 3.95 -9.80 -14.93
N HIS A 72 4.85 -8.84 -14.72
CA HIS A 72 5.81 -8.39 -15.74
C HIS A 72 7.21 -9.03 -15.61
N ASN A 73 7.27 -10.29 -15.17
CA ASN A 73 8.49 -11.10 -15.33
C ASN A 73 8.22 -12.61 -15.50
N GLU A 74 7.16 -12.98 -16.23
CA GLU A 74 6.97 -14.36 -16.74
C GLU A 74 7.28 -14.50 -18.24
N GLU A 75 8.00 -13.55 -18.84
CA GLU A 75 8.61 -13.74 -20.15
C GLU A 75 10.10 -13.42 -20.07
N ASP A 76 10.93 -14.46 -20.23
CA ASP A 76 12.34 -14.40 -20.64
C ASP A 76 13.46 -14.78 -19.64
N GLU A 77 13.30 -15.86 -18.86
CA GLU A 77 14.44 -16.76 -18.61
C GLU A 77 13.96 -18.21 -18.74
N GLY A 78 13.81 -18.64 -20.00
CA GLY A 78 13.80 -20.07 -20.30
C GLY A 78 15.14 -20.65 -19.84
N PHE A 79 15.14 -21.31 -18.68
CA PHE A 79 16.24 -22.17 -18.28
C PHE A 79 16.43 -23.22 -19.39
N ASP A 80 17.47 -23.05 -20.20
CA ASP A 80 17.87 -24.04 -21.19
C ASP A 80 18.44 -25.25 -20.43
N TYR A 81 17.62 -26.31 -20.35
CA TYR A 81 17.98 -27.57 -19.71
C TYR A 81 18.90 -28.45 -20.59
N ASP A 82 19.50 -27.92 -21.66
CA ASP A 82 20.29 -28.70 -22.62
C ASP A 82 21.79 -28.80 -22.30
N ASP A 83 22.25 -28.31 -21.13
CA ASP A 83 23.69 -28.33 -20.75
C ASP A 83 23.99 -29.11 -19.45
N VAL A 84 23.50 -30.36 -19.33
CA VAL A 84 23.93 -31.36 -18.32
C VAL A 84 24.01 -32.79 -18.85
#